data_AF-A0AA35T0S8-F1
#
_entry.id   AF-A0AA35T0S8-F1
#
_cell.length_a   1.000
_cell.length_b   1.000
_cell.length_c   1.000
_cell.angle_alpha   90.00
_cell.angle_beta   90.00
_cell.angle_gamma   90.00
#
_symmetry.space_group_name_H-M   'P 1'
#
loop_
_entity.id
_entity.type
_entity.pdbx_description
1 polymer ?
#
loop_
_entity_poly.entity_id
_entity_poly.type
_entity_poly.pdbx_seq_one_letter_code
_entity_poly.pdbx_strand_id
1 'polypeptide(L)'
;MSLKLELSELRGHFSSLQTQHSDVLHTLQEQKDLIGQLESDLLRAQPYIPQRTEREGQATGSSSASIMSEVLRDVGGGGGRETVVGSDGGADSLLLIVSGQRERFRQRNVELEAECRQHRTTVSVLQREADALRADNVKLYEKIKFLQSYPGTRKSVDDRDTLTRYSSEYETQLDPFTAFSAQERERKYRQLSGPDKATLVLGRFILSNKVARMVAFFYTLLLHLLVFLVLFKLAGMQSFERNMYAECAKRFTEHMQLFHPEHVDDVLRTFEEMKQLG
;
A
#
# COMPACT_ATOMS: atom_id res chain seq x y z
N MET A 1 45.47 -40.18 41.95
CA MET A 1 45.91 -38.82 41.56
C MET A 1 44.83 -38.05 40.78
N SER A 2 44.00 -38.70 39.94
CA SER A 2 42.92 -38.04 39.15
C SER A 2 41.94 -37.18 39.95
N LEU A 3 41.40 -37.69 41.07
CA LEU A 3 40.41 -36.97 41.89
C LEU A 3 40.92 -35.65 42.48
N LYS A 4 42.22 -35.54 42.75
CA LYS A 4 42.83 -34.28 43.24
C LYS A 4 42.95 -33.24 42.12
N LEU A 5 43.13 -33.70 40.89
CA LEU A 5 43.19 -32.84 39.71
C LEU A 5 41.80 -32.25 39.43
N GLU A 6 40.77 -33.09 39.38
CA GLU A 6 39.37 -32.66 39.19
C GLU A 6 38.88 -31.71 40.29
N LEU A 7 39.25 -31.95 41.56
CA LEU A 7 38.91 -31.05 42.66
C LEU A 7 39.63 -29.69 42.52
N SER A 8 40.89 -29.70 42.05
CA SER A 8 41.64 -28.47 41.76
C SER A 8 41.04 -27.69 40.59
N GLU A 9 40.60 -28.38 39.53
CA GLU A 9 39.94 -27.78 38.38
C GLU A 9 38.57 -27.19 38.77
N LEU A 10 37.75 -27.95 39.48
CA LEU A 10 36.44 -27.50 39.95
C LEU A 10 36.56 -26.31 40.91
N ARG A 11 37.57 -26.29 41.76
CA ARG A 11 37.90 -25.14 42.61
C ARG A 11 38.35 -23.93 41.79
N GLY A 12 39.13 -24.14 40.73
CA GLY A 12 39.51 -23.10 39.78
C GLY A 12 38.30 -22.49 39.08
N HIS A 13 37.37 -23.33 38.63
CA HIS A 13 36.10 -22.90 38.03
C HIS A 13 35.23 -22.13 39.02
N PHE A 14 35.10 -22.61 40.26
CA PHE A 14 34.35 -21.90 41.30
C PHE A 14 34.96 -20.53 41.61
N SER A 15 36.29 -20.45 41.71
CA SER A 15 37.00 -19.19 41.91
C SER A 15 36.80 -18.22 40.75
N SER A 16 36.87 -18.71 39.51
CA SER A 16 36.65 -17.91 38.29
C SER A 16 35.20 -17.40 38.21
N LEU A 17 34.24 -18.28 38.52
CA LEU A 17 32.82 -17.92 38.55
C LEU A 17 32.53 -16.90 39.66
N GLN A 18 33.20 -17.02 40.81
CA GLN A 18 33.10 -16.06 41.91
C GLN A 18 33.66 -14.69 41.53
N THR A 19 34.79 -14.63 40.80
CA THR A 19 35.32 -13.36 40.28
C THR A 19 34.40 -12.74 39.23
N GLN A 20 33.84 -13.54 38.31
CA GLN A 20 32.86 -13.03 37.34
C GLN A 20 31.62 -12.48 38.04
N HIS A 21 31.14 -13.16 39.09
CA HIS A 21 30.00 -12.69 39.86
C HIS A 21 30.31 -11.36 40.58
N SER A 22 31.51 -11.17 41.15
CA SER A 22 31.89 -9.89 41.75
C SER A 22 32.01 -8.77 40.73
N ASP A 23 32.53 -9.05 39.54
CA ASP A 23 32.67 -8.05 38.46
C ASP A 23 31.30 -7.60 37.95
N VAL A 24 30.36 -8.54 37.79
CA VAL A 24 28.97 -8.23 37.41
C VAL A 24 28.27 -7.41 38.50
N LEU A 25 28.47 -7.71 39.78
CA LEU A 25 27.92 -6.88 40.85
C LEU A 25 28.52 -5.47 40.88
N HIS A 26 29.81 -5.32 40.61
CA HIS A 26 30.48 -4.03 40.54
C HIS A 26 29.91 -3.18 39.40
N THR A 27 29.85 -3.73 38.19
CA THR A 27 29.28 -3.02 37.02
C THR A 27 27.81 -2.65 37.23
N LEU A 28 27.03 -3.50 37.92
CA LEU A 28 25.65 -3.19 38.28
C LEU A 28 25.56 -2.04 39.30
N GLN A 29 26.48 -1.96 40.26
CA GLN A 29 26.54 -0.86 41.21
C GLN A 29 26.94 0.46 40.52
N GLU A 30 27.94 0.44 39.65
CA GLU A 30 28.33 1.61 38.84
C GLU A 30 27.18 2.12 37.98
N GLN A 31 26.42 1.21 37.35
CA GLN A 31 25.23 1.58 36.58
C GLN A 31 24.16 2.24 37.45
N LYS A 32 23.91 1.72 38.66
CA LYS A 32 22.94 2.33 39.60
C LYS A 32 23.37 3.72 40.05
N ASP A 33 24.65 3.90 40.37
CA ASP A 33 25.18 5.19 40.80
C ASP A 33 25.11 6.21 39.65
N LEU A 34 25.42 5.79 38.41
CA LEU A 34 25.31 6.64 37.23
C LEU A 34 23.85 7.01 36.94
N ILE A 35 22.91 6.07 37.05
CA ILE A 35 21.47 6.35 36.89
C ILE A 35 21.02 7.36 37.95
N GLY A 36 21.41 7.20 39.22
CA GLY A 36 21.07 8.15 40.28
C GLY A 36 21.64 9.56 40.02
N GLN A 37 22.85 9.65 39.49
CA GLN A 37 23.42 10.94 39.06
C GLN A 37 22.62 11.56 37.91
N LEU A 38 22.28 10.77 36.89
CA LEU A 38 21.46 11.23 35.76
C LEU A 38 20.07 11.68 36.20
N GLU A 39 19.44 10.97 37.13
CA GLU A 39 18.15 11.36 37.71
C GLU A 39 18.26 12.68 38.47
N SER A 40 19.31 12.84 39.31
CA SER A 40 19.59 14.11 40.00
C SER A 40 19.83 15.27 39.02
N ASP A 41 20.60 15.03 37.96
CA ASP A 41 20.89 16.02 36.92
C ASP A 41 19.64 16.37 36.10
N LEU A 42 18.79 15.40 35.80
CA LEU A 42 17.49 15.62 35.15
C LEU A 42 16.55 16.42 36.04
N LEU A 43 16.46 16.13 37.34
CA LEU A 43 15.68 16.92 38.29
C LEU A 43 16.19 18.36 38.39
N ARG A 44 17.52 18.56 38.33
CA ARG A 44 18.13 19.89 38.28
C ARG A 44 17.84 20.64 36.97
N ALA A 45 17.70 19.91 35.87
CA ALA A 45 17.34 20.45 34.55
C ALA A 45 15.82 20.64 34.36
N GLN A 46 14.98 19.95 35.14
CA GLN A 46 13.53 19.98 35.05
C GLN A 46 12.88 21.38 35.16
N PRO A 47 13.37 22.34 35.99
CA PRO A 47 12.81 23.69 36.00
C PRO A 47 13.09 24.50 34.71
N TYR A 48 13.91 24.01 33.77
CA TYR A 48 14.28 24.71 32.53
C TYR A 48 13.72 24.09 31.26
N ILE A 49 12.93 23.02 31.36
CA ILE A 49 12.22 22.43 30.23
C ILE A 49 10.77 22.96 30.27
N PRO A 50 10.36 23.90 29.40
CA PRO A 50 8.96 24.26 29.31
C PRO A 50 8.18 22.99 28.96
N GLN A 51 7.24 22.66 29.85
CA GLN A 51 6.37 21.50 29.80
C GLN A 51 5.68 21.47 28.43
N ARG A 52 6.23 20.67 27.50
CA ARG A 52 5.60 20.37 26.23
C ARG A 52 4.41 19.48 26.55
N THR A 53 3.30 20.10 26.95
CA THR A 53 2.03 19.40 27.09
C THR A 53 1.71 18.78 25.74
N GLU A 54 1.71 17.46 25.72
CA GLU A 54 1.30 16.64 24.61
C GLU A 54 -0.10 17.06 24.15
N ARG A 55 -0.17 17.73 23.00
CA ARG A 55 -1.36 17.74 22.17
C ARG A 55 -0.94 17.86 20.70
N GLU A 56 -1.12 16.72 20.04
CA GLU A 56 -1.33 16.50 18.61
C GLU A 56 -0.26 16.96 17.62
N GLY A 57 0.15 15.98 16.80
CA GLY A 57 1.11 16.16 15.73
C GLY A 57 0.62 17.12 14.67
N GLN A 58 1.42 18.14 14.40
CA GLN A 58 1.54 18.71 13.08
C GLN A 58 3.00 19.10 12.91
N ALA A 59 3.69 18.40 12.02
CA ALA A 59 5.01 18.79 11.56
C ALA A 59 4.89 20.14 10.85
N THR A 60 5.21 21.24 11.54
CA THR A 60 5.48 22.53 10.90
C THR A 60 6.90 22.94 11.25
N GLY A 61 7.82 22.75 10.30
CA GLY A 61 9.20 23.24 10.34
C GLY A 61 9.30 24.77 10.29
N SER A 62 8.59 25.48 11.16
CA SER A 62 8.48 26.94 11.16
C SER A 62 8.75 27.59 12.53
N SER A 63 8.88 26.82 13.62
CA SER A 63 9.10 27.40 14.95
C SER A 63 10.52 27.96 15.18
N SER A 64 11.56 27.45 14.51
CA SER A 64 12.92 27.99 14.68
C SER A 64 13.11 29.34 13.95
N ALA A 65 12.40 29.55 12.85
CA ALA A 65 12.46 30.78 12.06
C ALA A 65 11.72 31.94 12.74
N SER A 66 10.59 31.66 13.41
CA SER A 66 9.82 32.70 14.12
C SER A 66 10.59 33.28 15.31
N ILE A 67 11.29 32.43 16.07
CA ILE A 67 12.06 32.86 17.25
C ILE A 67 13.30 33.69 16.83
N MET A 68 13.98 33.30 15.75
CA MET A 68 15.09 34.10 15.22
C MET A 68 14.64 35.44 14.62
N SER A 69 13.42 35.53 14.06
CA SER A 69 12.88 36.80 13.57
C SER A 69 12.48 37.76 14.70
N GLU A 70 12.09 37.23 15.86
CA GLU A 70 11.74 38.01 17.05
C GLU A 70 13.01 38.67 17.65
N VAL A 71 14.09 37.89 17.79
CA VAL A 71 15.38 38.38 18.34
C VAL A 71 16.05 39.40 17.40
N LEU A 72 15.89 39.25 16.07
CA LEU A 72 16.45 40.21 15.12
C LEU A 72 15.67 41.52 15.06
N ARG A 73 14.37 41.51 15.42
CA ARG A 73 13.56 42.74 15.55
C ARG A 73 13.95 43.57 16.77
N ASP A 74 14.45 42.94 17.83
CA ASP A 74 14.89 43.64 19.04
C ASP A 74 16.26 44.32 18.89
N VAL A 75 17.11 43.82 17.97
CA VAL A 75 18.43 44.42 17.67
C VAL A 75 18.34 45.56 16.63
N GLY A 76 17.28 45.62 15.83
CA GLY A 76 17.20 46.48 14.64
C GLY A 76 16.48 47.83 14.80
N GLY A 77 15.95 48.18 15.98
CA GLY A 77 14.97 49.27 16.11
C GLY A 77 15.21 50.27 17.25
N GLY A 78 16.16 51.20 17.05
CA GLY A 78 16.03 52.60 17.51
C GLY A 78 16.22 52.96 18.99
N GLY A 79 17.40 53.50 19.30
CA GLY A 79 17.72 54.53 20.30
C GLY A 79 16.80 54.79 21.51
N GLY A 80 17.32 54.55 22.73
CA GLY A 80 16.75 55.05 23.98
C GLY A 80 17.31 54.42 25.26
N ARG A 81 18.45 54.95 25.73
CA ARG A 81 19.02 55.03 27.09
C ARG A 81 18.53 54.12 28.25
N GLU A 82 19.53 53.48 28.88
CA GLU A 82 19.71 53.09 30.29
C GLU A 82 18.97 51.88 30.90
N THR A 83 19.77 51.09 31.62
CA THR A 83 19.47 49.90 32.47
C THR A 83 19.10 48.66 31.64
N VAL A 84 19.97 47.65 31.52
CA VAL A 84 20.22 46.66 32.58
C VAL A 84 21.70 46.22 32.57
N VAL A 85 22.42 46.62 33.61
CA VAL A 85 23.55 45.85 34.12
C VAL A 85 22.97 44.63 34.81
N GLY A 86 23.33 43.42 34.35
CA GLY A 86 23.13 42.17 35.08
C GLY A 86 22.13 41.17 34.49
N SER A 87 22.41 40.62 33.30
CA SER A 87 21.85 39.31 32.89
C SER A 87 22.65 38.61 31.76
N ASP A 88 23.92 38.97 31.55
CA ASP A 88 24.74 38.43 30.45
C ASP A 88 24.99 36.90 30.62
N GLY A 89 25.12 36.44 31.87
CA GLY A 89 25.35 35.02 32.17
C GLY A 89 24.16 34.09 31.90
N GLY A 90 22.92 34.60 31.83
CA GLY A 90 21.74 33.79 31.55
C GLY A 90 21.56 33.47 30.07
N ALA A 91 21.79 34.48 29.21
CA ALA A 91 21.77 34.30 27.77
C ALA A 91 22.94 33.42 27.30
N ASP A 92 24.14 33.63 27.83
CA ASP A 92 25.31 32.79 27.54
C ASP A 92 25.12 31.35 28.04
N SER A 93 24.50 31.14 29.19
CA SER A 93 24.16 29.80 29.70
C SER A 93 23.14 29.09 28.82
N LEU A 94 22.10 29.78 28.35
CA LEU A 94 21.13 29.23 27.41
C LEU A 94 21.75 28.91 26.05
N LEU A 95 22.63 29.75 25.53
CA LEU A 95 23.37 29.48 24.30
C LEU A 95 24.31 28.28 24.44
N LEU A 96 24.96 28.11 25.60
CA LEU A 96 25.78 26.95 25.90
C LEU A 96 24.94 25.66 25.96
N ILE A 97 23.75 25.72 26.55
CA ILE A 97 22.83 24.58 26.61
C ILE A 97 22.32 24.21 25.21
N VAL A 98 21.90 25.20 24.42
CA VAL A 98 21.40 24.99 23.05
C VAL A 98 22.50 24.45 22.14
N SER A 99 23.73 24.97 22.26
CA SER A 99 24.87 24.44 21.51
C SER A 99 25.18 22.99 21.88
N GLY A 100 25.14 22.63 23.17
CA GLY A 100 25.30 21.26 23.63
C GLY A 100 24.17 20.33 23.16
N GLN A 101 22.92 20.79 23.15
CA GLN A 101 21.80 20.03 22.58
C GLN A 101 21.99 19.84 21.07
N ARG A 102 22.35 20.90 20.33
CA ARG A 102 22.63 20.82 18.90
C ARG A 102 23.74 19.82 18.59
N GLU A 103 24.80 19.79 19.40
CA GLU A 103 25.91 18.86 19.23
C GLU A 103 25.48 17.41 19.46
N ARG A 104 24.69 17.15 20.51
CA ARG A 104 24.10 15.81 20.76
C ARG A 104 23.19 15.35 19.61
N PHE A 105 22.35 16.25 19.09
CA PHE A 105 21.51 15.93 17.93
C PHE A 105 22.34 15.68 16.67
N ARG A 106 23.40 16.47 16.46
CA ARG A 106 24.34 16.29 15.34
C ARG A 106 25.01 14.92 15.43
N GLN A 107 25.53 14.56 16.60
CA GLN A 107 26.17 13.26 16.83
C GLN A 107 25.20 12.10 16.58
N ARG A 108 23.99 12.15 17.16
CA ARG A 108 22.97 11.11 16.93
C ARG A 108 22.53 11.02 15.47
N ASN A 109 22.47 12.15 14.76
CA ASN A 109 22.13 12.16 13.35
C ASN A 109 23.23 11.49 12.50
N VAL A 110 24.50 11.76 12.79
CA VAL A 110 25.64 11.08 12.15
C VAL A 110 25.63 9.57 12.42
N GLU A 111 25.35 9.15 13.66
CA GLU A 111 25.21 7.74 14.01
C GLU A 111 24.07 7.06 13.25
N LEU A 112 22.89 7.67 13.21
CA LEU A 112 21.73 7.15 12.46
C LEU A 112 22.00 7.09 10.96
N GLU A 113 22.71 8.09 10.40
CA GLU A 113 23.13 8.05 9.00
C GLU A 113 24.10 6.91 8.74
N ALA A 114 25.06 6.67 9.64
CA ALA A 114 26.01 5.57 9.53
C ALA A 114 25.28 4.21 9.60
N GLU A 115 24.34 4.05 10.53
CA GLU A 115 23.53 2.84 10.66
C GLU A 115 22.65 2.61 9.43
N CYS A 116 22.03 3.67 8.90
CA CYS A 116 21.29 3.59 7.64
C CYS A 116 22.17 3.17 6.46
N ARG A 117 23.41 3.68 6.38
CA ARG A 117 24.37 3.27 5.34
C ARG A 117 24.75 1.80 5.53
N GLN A 118 24.99 1.36 6.76
CA GLN A 118 25.29 -0.03 7.10
C GLN A 118 24.16 -0.97 6.69
N HIS A 119 22.92 -0.68 7.08
CA HIS A 119 21.74 -1.48 6.68
C HIS A 119 21.58 -1.57 5.17
N ARG A 120 21.77 -0.46 4.44
CA ARG A 120 21.76 -0.46 2.97
C ARG A 120 22.84 -1.37 2.38
N THR A 121 24.05 -1.36 2.93
CA THR A 121 25.11 -2.27 2.48
C THR A 121 24.77 -3.73 2.76
N THR A 122 24.25 -4.05 3.94
CA THR A 122 23.81 -5.41 4.31
C THR A 122 22.72 -5.92 3.38
N VAL A 123 21.70 -5.10 3.10
CA VAL A 123 20.65 -5.45 2.14
C VAL A 123 21.25 -5.74 0.76
N SER A 124 22.19 -4.92 0.29
CA SER A 124 22.83 -5.17 -1.01
C SER A 124 23.65 -6.48 -1.02
N VAL A 125 24.33 -6.82 0.06
CA VAL A 125 25.10 -8.08 0.17
C VAL A 125 24.15 -9.28 0.18
N LEU A 126 23.10 -9.25 1.01
CA LEU A 126 22.10 -10.32 1.09
C LEU A 126 21.36 -10.52 -0.24
N GLN A 127 21.08 -9.44 -0.98
CA GLN A 127 20.51 -9.55 -2.33
C GLN A 127 21.45 -10.28 -3.29
N ARG A 128 22.74 -9.93 -3.30
CA ARG A 128 23.74 -10.63 -4.14
C ARG A 128 23.88 -12.10 -3.76
N GLU A 129 23.86 -12.41 -2.47
CA GLU A 129 23.91 -13.79 -1.98
C GLU A 129 22.65 -14.57 -2.39
N ALA A 130 21.47 -13.98 -2.25
CA ALA A 130 20.22 -14.59 -2.70
C ALA A 130 20.24 -14.86 -4.22
N ASP A 131 20.77 -13.95 -5.02
CA ASP A 131 20.88 -14.12 -6.47
C ASP A 131 21.93 -15.17 -6.84
N ALA A 132 23.05 -15.24 -6.12
CA ALA A 132 24.05 -16.29 -6.27
C ALA A 132 23.48 -17.68 -5.94
N LEU A 133 22.77 -17.81 -4.80
CA LEU A 133 22.11 -19.04 -4.40
C LEU A 133 21.02 -19.46 -5.39
N ARG A 134 20.24 -18.52 -5.93
CA ARG A 134 19.27 -18.80 -7.00
C ARG A 134 19.97 -19.34 -8.25
N ALA A 135 21.03 -18.70 -8.71
CA ALA A 135 21.79 -19.15 -9.87
C ALA A 135 22.36 -20.57 -9.66
N ASP A 136 22.87 -20.86 -8.47
CA ASP A 136 23.42 -22.18 -8.16
C ASP A 136 22.33 -23.24 -7.98
N ASN A 137 21.17 -22.89 -7.41
CA ASN A 137 20.00 -23.78 -7.34
C ASN A 137 19.51 -24.17 -8.74
N VAL A 138 19.48 -23.22 -9.70
CA VAL A 138 19.14 -23.51 -11.10
C VAL A 138 20.17 -24.44 -11.74
N LYS A 139 21.47 -24.22 -11.56
CA LYS A 139 22.51 -25.15 -12.07
C LYS A 139 22.40 -26.53 -11.44
N LEU A 140 22.06 -26.62 -10.15
CA LEU A 140 21.86 -27.91 -9.49
C LEU A 140 20.64 -28.62 -10.05
N TYR A 141 19.56 -27.88 -10.30
CA TYR A 141 18.37 -28.38 -10.98
C TYR A 141 18.70 -28.94 -12.37
N GLU A 142 19.52 -28.25 -13.16
CA GLU A 142 19.98 -28.73 -14.46
C GLU A 142 20.69 -30.08 -14.36
N LYS A 143 21.62 -30.21 -13.40
CA LYS A 143 22.34 -31.46 -13.14
C LYS A 143 21.39 -32.58 -12.72
N ILE A 144 20.43 -32.29 -11.83
CA ILE A 144 19.42 -33.26 -11.39
C ILE A 144 18.55 -33.68 -12.58
N LYS A 145 18.09 -32.74 -13.41
CA LYS A 145 17.30 -33.03 -14.61
C LYS A 145 18.09 -33.88 -15.61
N PHE A 146 19.38 -33.58 -15.80
CA PHE A 146 20.27 -34.39 -16.63
C PHE A 146 20.40 -35.82 -16.11
N LEU A 147 20.62 -36.01 -14.80
CA LEU A 147 20.69 -37.35 -14.20
C LEU A 147 19.34 -38.08 -14.20
N GLN A 148 18.22 -37.37 -14.05
CA GLN A 148 16.87 -37.92 -14.15
C GLN A 148 16.49 -38.31 -15.58
N SER A 149 17.12 -37.72 -16.60
CA SER A 149 16.92 -38.12 -17.99
C SER A 149 17.51 -39.49 -18.33
N TYR A 150 18.35 -40.05 -17.45
CA TYR A 150 18.76 -41.44 -17.53
C TYR A 150 17.62 -42.37 -17.09
N PRO A 151 17.24 -43.37 -17.90
CA PRO A 151 16.16 -44.30 -17.57
C PRO A 151 16.59 -45.20 -16.41
N GLY A 152 16.04 -44.97 -15.21
CA GLY A 152 16.29 -45.83 -14.03
C GLY A 152 15.96 -45.21 -12.67
N THR A 153 15.92 -43.88 -12.55
CA THR A 153 15.76 -43.20 -11.26
C THR A 153 14.29 -42.83 -11.01
N ARG A 154 13.61 -43.57 -10.12
CA ARG A 154 12.21 -43.29 -9.72
C ARG A 154 12.14 -42.07 -8.80
N LYS A 155 11.16 -41.18 -9.02
CA LYS A 155 10.99 -39.89 -8.33
C LYS A 155 10.23 -39.99 -6.99
N SER A 156 10.71 -39.24 -5.99
CA SER A 156 9.95 -38.86 -4.80
C SER A 156 8.93 -37.78 -5.14
N VAL A 157 7.73 -37.83 -4.54
CA VAL A 157 6.59 -36.94 -4.85
C VAL A 157 6.80 -35.50 -4.33
N ASP A 158 7.58 -35.34 -3.26
CA ASP A 158 7.88 -34.04 -2.62
C ASP A 158 8.79 -33.14 -3.48
N ASP A 159 9.65 -33.75 -4.31
CA ASP A 159 10.51 -33.03 -5.25
C ASP A 159 9.73 -32.37 -6.40
N ARG A 160 8.45 -32.69 -6.62
CA ARG A 160 7.74 -32.26 -7.83
C ARG A 160 7.43 -30.77 -7.83
N ASP A 161 7.08 -30.19 -6.69
CA ASP A 161 6.72 -28.77 -6.59
C ASP A 161 7.94 -27.85 -6.65
N THR A 162 9.02 -28.21 -5.95
CA THR A 162 10.32 -27.51 -6.04
C THR A 162 10.89 -27.62 -7.45
N LEU A 163 10.83 -28.82 -8.06
CA LEU A 163 11.24 -29.06 -9.44
C LEU A 163 10.42 -28.23 -10.42
N THR A 164 9.11 -28.05 -10.21
CA THR A 164 8.25 -27.25 -11.09
C THR A 164 8.66 -25.76 -11.09
N ARG A 165 8.98 -25.19 -9.91
CA ARG A 165 9.45 -23.79 -9.81
C ARG A 165 10.77 -23.59 -10.55
N TYR A 166 11.78 -24.41 -10.27
CA TYR A 166 13.08 -24.30 -10.94
C TYR A 166 13.04 -24.70 -12.42
N SER A 167 12.10 -25.57 -12.84
CA SER A 167 11.87 -25.87 -14.27
C SER A 167 11.43 -24.63 -15.03
N SER A 168 10.50 -23.86 -14.47
CA SER A 168 9.99 -22.65 -15.12
C SER A 168 11.08 -21.56 -15.23
N GLU A 169 11.93 -21.40 -14.20
CA GLU A 169 13.08 -20.48 -14.24
C GLU A 169 14.13 -20.94 -15.27
N TYR A 170 14.39 -22.24 -15.35
CA TYR A 170 15.30 -22.84 -16.33
C TYR A 170 14.79 -22.66 -17.77
N GLU A 171 13.53 -22.98 -18.06
CA GLU A 171 12.93 -22.85 -19.41
C GLU A 171 12.88 -21.39 -19.87
N THR A 172 12.67 -20.47 -18.93
CA THR A 172 12.72 -19.03 -19.22
C THR A 172 14.14 -18.56 -19.60
N GLN A 173 15.19 -19.12 -18.98
CA GLN A 173 16.58 -18.82 -19.38
C GLN A 173 17.00 -19.54 -20.66
N LEU A 174 16.45 -20.72 -20.96
CA LEU A 174 16.84 -21.52 -22.12
C LEU A 174 16.21 -21.08 -23.43
N ASP A 175 15.06 -20.42 -23.41
CA ASP A 175 14.35 -20.05 -24.64
C ASP A 175 14.79 -18.66 -25.15
N PRO A 176 15.70 -18.58 -26.14
CA PRO A 176 16.16 -17.31 -26.70
C PRO A 176 15.02 -16.52 -27.38
N PHE A 177 13.89 -17.16 -27.69
CA PHE A 177 12.73 -16.52 -28.30
C PHE A 177 11.81 -15.85 -27.28
N THR A 178 11.89 -16.17 -25.97
CA THR A 178 11.11 -15.46 -24.95
C THR A 178 11.62 -14.03 -24.76
N ALA A 179 12.93 -13.86 -24.63
CA ALA A 179 13.57 -12.55 -24.54
C ALA A 179 13.35 -11.75 -25.83
N PHE A 180 13.51 -12.39 -26.98
CA PHE A 180 13.28 -11.76 -28.28
C PHE A 180 11.81 -11.36 -28.47
N SER A 181 10.85 -12.25 -28.19
CA SER A 181 9.41 -11.95 -28.31
C SER A 181 8.94 -10.90 -27.30
N ALA A 182 9.52 -10.88 -26.09
CA ALA A 182 9.28 -9.82 -25.11
C ALA A 182 9.80 -8.47 -25.61
N GLN A 183 11.01 -8.44 -26.16
CA GLN A 183 11.62 -7.24 -26.71
C GLN A 183 10.92 -6.77 -28.00
N GLU A 184 10.45 -7.68 -28.85
CA GLU A 184 9.68 -7.37 -30.05
C GLU A 184 8.28 -6.86 -29.71
N ARG A 185 7.62 -7.45 -28.70
CA ARG A 185 6.36 -6.95 -28.14
C ARG A 185 6.52 -5.55 -27.56
N GLU A 186 7.62 -5.28 -26.87
CA GLU A 186 7.94 -3.94 -26.35
C GLU A 186 8.22 -2.95 -27.50
N ARG A 187 8.94 -3.35 -28.54
CA ARG A 187 9.16 -2.53 -29.74
C ARG A 187 7.85 -2.19 -30.46
N LYS A 188 6.97 -3.18 -30.65
CA LYS A 188 5.61 -2.96 -31.19
C LYS A 188 4.79 -2.05 -30.29
N TYR A 189 4.86 -2.22 -28.97
CA TYR A 189 4.22 -1.34 -28.00
C TYR A 189 4.76 0.10 -28.07
N ARG A 190 6.06 0.28 -28.31
CA ARG A 190 6.66 1.61 -28.51
C ARG A 190 6.28 2.25 -29.84
N GLN A 191 6.08 1.46 -30.90
CA GLN A 191 5.66 1.91 -32.23
C GLN A 191 4.16 2.26 -32.34
N LEU A 192 3.33 1.86 -31.38
CA LEU A 192 1.91 2.23 -31.33
C LEU A 192 1.73 3.73 -31.04
N SER A 193 0.77 4.35 -31.73
CA SER A 193 0.44 5.77 -31.64
C SER A 193 0.03 6.15 -30.21
N GLY A 194 0.40 7.34 -29.74
CA GLY A 194 0.07 7.86 -28.40
C GLY A 194 -1.39 7.63 -27.95
N PRO A 195 -2.42 7.91 -28.78
CA PRO A 195 -3.82 7.60 -28.45
C PRO A 195 -4.12 6.10 -28.29
N ASP A 196 -3.50 5.22 -29.08
CA ASP A 196 -3.70 3.76 -28.96
C ASP A 196 -3.08 3.19 -27.67
N LYS A 197 -2.02 3.81 -27.17
CA LYS A 197 -1.46 3.49 -25.86
C LYS A 197 -2.42 3.88 -24.73
N ALA A 198 -3.06 5.04 -24.85
CA ALA A 198 -4.02 5.51 -23.86
C ALA A 198 -5.26 4.61 -23.79
N THR A 199 -5.80 4.16 -24.93
CA THR A 199 -6.94 3.22 -24.96
C THR A 199 -6.56 1.85 -24.42
N LEU A 200 -5.36 1.33 -24.72
CA LEU A 200 -4.86 0.07 -24.17
C LEU A 200 -4.61 0.14 -22.66
N VAL A 201 -4.09 1.26 -22.14
CA VAL A 201 -3.90 1.49 -20.71
C VAL A 201 -5.25 1.63 -20.01
N LEU A 202 -6.18 2.38 -20.59
CA LEU A 202 -7.54 2.54 -20.05
C LEU A 202 -8.29 1.20 -20.04
N GLY A 203 -8.17 0.42 -21.12
CA GLY A 203 -8.75 -0.93 -21.21
C GLY A 203 -8.14 -1.90 -20.20
N ARG A 204 -6.81 -1.90 -20.02
CA ARG A 204 -6.14 -2.69 -18.99
C ARG A 204 -6.51 -2.23 -17.58
N PHE A 205 -6.67 -0.93 -17.35
CA PHE A 205 -7.07 -0.39 -16.05
C PHE A 205 -8.49 -0.84 -15.68
N ILE A 206 -9.41 -0.82 -16.65
CA ILE A 206 -10.78 -1.31 -16.47
C ILE A 206 -10.83 -2.83 -16.28
N LEU A 207 -10.02 -3.62 -17.01
CA LEU A 207 -10.00 -5.09 -16.88
C LEU A 207 -9.23 -5.60 -15.65
N SER A 208 -8.17 -4.90 -15.25
CA SER A 208 -7.30 -5.32 -14.14
C SER A 208 -7.98 -5.13 -12.79
N ASN A 209 -8.74 -4.04 -12.61
CA ASN A 209 -9.34 -3.73 -11.32
C ASN A 209 -10.66 -4.49 -11.09
N LYS A 210 -10.74 -5.22 -9.96
CA LYS A 210 -11.96 -5.93 -9.54
C LYS A 210 -13.16 -4.98 -9.38
N VAL A 211 -12.93 -3.75 -8.92
CA VAL A 211 -13.99 -2.74 -8.74
C VAL A 211 -14.51 -2.25 -10.09
N ALA A 212 -13.62 -1.96 -11.04
CA ALA A 212 -14.00 -1.50 -12.38
C ALA A 212 -14.86 -2.55 -13.12
N ARG A 213 -14.54 -3.84 -12.95
CA ARG A 213 -15.36 -4.94 -13.45
C ARG A 213 -16.77 -4.97 -12.85
N MET A 214 -16.90 -4.74 -11.54
CA MET A 214 -18.21 -4.65 -10.89
C MET A 214 -19.01 -3.44 -11.40
N VAL A 215 -18.39 -2.27 -11.53
CA VAL A 215 -19.05 -1.06 -12.05
C VAL A 215 -19.56 -1.25 -13.48
N ALA A 216 -18.74 -1.84 -14.36
CA ALA A 216 -19.15 -2.12 -15.74
C ALA A 216 -20.33 -3.09 -15.81
N PHE A 217 -20.33 -4.14 -14.97
CA PHE A 217 -21.44 -5.09 -14.88
C PHE A 217 -22.74 -4.43 -14.41
N PHE A 218 -22.68 -3.59 -13.36
CA PHE A 218 -23.86 -2.86 -12.89
C PHE A 218 -24.35 -1.83 -13.91
N TYR A 219 -23.43 -1.17 -14.62
CA TYR A 219 -23.76 -0.22 -15.68
C TYR A 219 -24.53 -0.89 -16.82
N THR A 220 -24.04 -2.03 -17.32
CA THR A 220 -24.75 -2.76 -18.39
C THR A 220 -26.10 -3.29 -17.90
N LEU A 221 -26.18 -3.80 -16.66
CA LEU A 221 -27.43 -4.28 -16.08
C LEU A 221 -28.48 -3.15 -15.94
N LEU A 222 -28.05 -1.98 -15.44
CA LEU A 222 -28.91 -0.79 -15.32
C LEU A 222 -29.37 -0.30 -16.68
N LEU A 223 -28.48 -0.28 -17.68
CA LEU A 223 -28.84 0.14 -19.03
C LEU A 223 -29.89 -0.82 -19.62
N HIS A 224 -29.69 -2.13 -19.47
CA HIS A 224 -30.67 -3.12 -19.92
C HIS A 224 -32.00 -2.94 -19.18
N LEU A 225 -31.98 -2.79 -17.84
CA LEU A 225 -33.19 -2.55 -17.06
C LEU A 225 -33.93 -1.29 -17.55
N LEU A 226 -33.20 -0.21 -17.82
CA LEU A 226 -33.76 1.03 -18.35
C LEU A 226 -34.40 0.80 -19.72
N VAL A 227 -33.72 0.11 -20.64
CA VAL A 227 -34.28 -0.23 -21.96
C VAL A 227 -35.53 -1.09 -21.82
N PHE A 228 -35.51 -2.12 -20.97
CA PHE A 228 -36.68 -2.95 -20.68
C PHE A 228 -37.83 -2.13 -20.09
N LEU A 229 -37.56 -1.18 -19.19
CA LEU A 229 -38.58 -0.29 -18.64
C LEU A 229 -39.19 0.63 -19.69
N VAL A 230 -38.37 1.20 -20.58
CA VAL A 230 -38.83 2.03 -21.70
C VAL A 230 -39.71 1.21 -22.63
N LEU A 231 -39.27 0.00 -23.01
CA LEU A 231 -40.04 -0.91 -23.85
C LEU A 231 -41.33 -1.36 -23.15
N PHE A 232 -41.29 -1.65 -21.85
CA PHE A 232 -42.46 -2.03 -21.06
C PHE A 232 -43.49 -0.89 -20.99
N LYS A 233 -43.03 0.35 -20.77
CA LYS A 233 -43.91 1.53 -20.77
C LYS A 233 -44.49 1.80 -22.16
N LEU A 234 -43.68 1.70 -23.20
CA LEU A 234 -44.14 1.89 -24.58
C LEU A 234 -45.16 0.81 -24.98
N ALA A 235 -44.87 -0.46 -24.69
CA ALA A 235 -45.77 -1.58 -24.94
C ALA A 235 -47.06 -1.48 -24.11
N GLY A 236 -46.96 -1.03 -22.86
CA GLY A 236 -48.10 -0.79 -21.97
C GLY A 236 -48.99 0.36 -22.43
N MET A 237 -48.42 1.45 -22.94
CA MET A 237 -49.19 2.54 -23.53
C MET A 237 -49.90 2.10 -24.83
N GLN A 238 -49.19 1.36 -25.69
CA GLN A 238 -49.78 0.83 -26.92
C GLN A 238 -50.86 -0.24 -26.66
N SER A 239 -50.73 -1.04 -25.60
CA SER A 239 -51.79 -1.98 -25.23
C SER A 239 -52.99 -1.27 -24.62
N PHE A 240 -52.77 -0.23 -23.81
CA PHE A 240 -53.84 0.60 -23.27
C PHE A 240 -54.67 1.28 -24.37
N GLU A 241 -54.01 1.91 -25.36
CA GLU A 241 -54.74 2.51 -26.48
C GLU A 241 -55.58 1.48 -27.24
N ARG A 242 -54.99 0.33 -27.60
CA ARG A 242 -55.74 -0.75 -28.28
C ARG A 242 -56.93 -1.24 -27.47
N ASN A 243 -56.77 -1.38 -26.15
CA ASN A 243 -57.85 -1.78 -25.26
C ASN A 243 -58.95 -0.69 -25.16
N MET A 244 -58.57 0.59 -25.16
CA MET A 244 -59.52 1.71 -25.15
C MET A 244 -60.33 1.78 -26.45
N TYR A 245 -59.68 1.61 -27.61
CA TYR A 245 -60.37 1.55 -28.91
C TYR A 245 -61.31 0.34 -28.99
N ALA A 246 -60.86 -0.83 -28.52
CA ALA A 246 -61.69 -2.04 -28.49
C ALA A 246 -62.93 -1.87 -27.58
N GLU A 247 -62.77 -1.25 -26.40
CA GLU A 247 -63.89 -0.99 -25.50
C GLU A 247 -64.85 0.07 -26.07
N CYS A 248 -64.33 1.13 -26.71
CA CYS A 248 -65.15 2.13 -27.40
C CYS A 248 -65.98 1.51 -28.54
N ALA A 249 -65.35 0.69 -29.38
CA ALA A 249 -66.03 -0.03 -30.46
C ALA A 249 -67.13 -0.97 -29.92
N LYS A 250 -66.83 -1.70 -28.84
CA LYS A 250 -67.80 -2.58 -28.19
C LYS A 250 -69.02 -1.81 -27.66
N ARG A 251 -68.79 -0.71 -26.95
CA ARG A 251 -69.86 0.15 -26.41
C ARG A 251 -70.70 0.79 -27.52
N PHE A 252 -70.09 1.17 -28.63
CA PHE A 252 -70.80 1.68 -29.80
C PHE A 252 -71.70 0.60 -30.42
N THR A 253 -71.20 -0.62 -30.60
CA THR A 253 -71.99 -1.75 -31.09
C THR A 253 -73.17 -2.07 -30.17
N GLU A 254 -72.94 -2.10 -28.85
CA GLU A 254 -74.00 -2.30 -27.85
C GLU A 254 -75.07 -1.19 -27.92
N HIS A 255 -74.65 0.08 -28.05
CA HIS A 255 -75.56 1.22 -28.18
C HIS A 255 -76.39 1.15 -29.48
N MET A 256 -75.75 0.84 -30.61
CA MET A 256 -76.43 0.71 -31.90
C MET A 256 -77.49 -0.40 -31.89
N GLN A 257 -77.20 -1.54 -31.25
CA GLN A 257 -78.14 -2.64 -31.11
C GLN A 257 -79.35 -2.30 -30.23
N LEU A 258 -79.16 -1.51 -29.17
CA LEU A 258 -80.23 -1.16 -28.24
C LEU A 258 -81.13 -0.02 -28.72
N PHE A 259 -80.57 0.98 -29.41
CA PHE A 259 -81.29 2.22 -29.73
C PHE A 259 -81.63 2.37 -31.23
N HIS A 260 -80.94 1.66 -32.13
CA HIS A 260 -81.15 1.75 -33.59
C HIS A 260 -81.22 0.39 -34.29
N PRO A 261 -82.13 -0.52 -33.88
CA PRO A 261 -82.16 -1.90 -34.36
C PRO A 261 -82.41 -2.06 -35.87
N GLU A 262 -83.08 -1.10 -36.51
CA GLU A 262 -83.43 -1.16 -37.94
C GLU A 262 -82.27 -0.88 -38.90
N HIS A 263 -81.14 -0.35 -38.41
CA HIS A 263 -79.98 0.04 -39.24
C HIS A 263 -78.68 -0.68 -38.85
N VAL A 264 -78.76 -1.64 -37.93
CA VAL A 264 -77.59 -2.39 -37.45
C VAL A 264 -76.97 -3.24 -38.56
N ASP A 265 -77.79 -3.92 -39.35
CA ASP A 265 -77.32 -4.86 -40.38
C ASP A 265 -76.60 -4.15 -41.54
N ASP A 266 -77.05 -2.94 -41.91
CA ASP A 266 -76.41 -2.14 -42.95
C ASP A 266 -75.09 -1.54 -42.48
N VAL A 267 -75.02 -1.04 -41.24
CA VAL A 267 -73.79 -0.50 -40.67
C VAL A 267 -72.74 -1.60 -40.45
N LEU A 268 -73.14 -2.79 -39.98
CA LEU A 268 -72.20 -3.91 -39.83
C LEU A 268 -71.67 -4.42 -41.18
N ARG A 269 -72.51 -4.46 -42.23
CA ARG A 269 -72.06 -4.78 -43.60
C ARG A 269 -71.03 -3.77 -44.11
N THR A 270 -71.29 -2.47 -43.95
CA THR A 270 -70.31 -1.45 -44.38
C THR A 270 -69.00 -1.52 -43.59
N PHE A 271 -69.05 -1.93 -42.32
CA PHE A 271 -67.86 -2.12 -41.50
C PHE A 271 -67.06 -3.37 -41.92
N GLU A 272 -67.74 -4.47 -42.30
CA GLU A 272 -67.10 -5.66 -42.88
C GLU A 272 -66.47 -5.36 -44.24
N GLU A 273 -67.14 -4.59 -45.10
CA GLU A 273 -66.60 -4.15 -46.40
C GLU A 273 -65.36 -3.27 -46.21
N MET A 274 -65.36 -2.33 -45.27
CA MET A 274 -64.19 -1.51 -44.98
C MET A 274 -63.02 -2.30 -44.37
N LYS A 275 -63.30 -3.37 -43.62
CA LYS A 275 -62.26 -4.27 -43.07
C LYS A 275 -61.61 -5.17 -44.13
N GLN A 276 -62.27 -5.43 -45.26
CA GLN A 276 -61.68 -6.17 -46.38
C GLN A 276 -60.84 -5.30 -47.33
N LEU A 277 -60.99 -3.97 -47.26
CA LEU A 277 -60.33 -3.01 -48.15
C LEU A 277 -59.09 -2.32 -47.57
N GLY A 278 -58.79 -2.51 -46.27
CA GLY A 278 -57.58 -2.00 -45.60
C GLY A 278 -56.72 -3.13 -45.05
#